data_AF-A0A5C5ZW95-F1
#
_entry.id   AF-A0A5C5ZW95-F1
#
_cell.length_a   1.000
_cell.length_b   1.000
_cell.length_c   1.000
_cell.angle_alpha   90.00
_cell.angle_beta   90.00
_cell.angle_gamma   90.00
#
_symmetry.space_group_name_H-M   'P 1'
#
loop_
_entity.id
_entity.type
_entity.pdbx_description
1 polymer ?
#
loop_
_entity_poly.entity_id
_entity_poly.type
_entity_poly.pdbx_seq_one_letter_code
_entity_poly.pdbx_strand_id
1 'polypeptide(L)' 'MQSFRIEPGVPCEICKQNDRQHWRPYQTTKLNCFSEPVSRSRISVTFRSGRWLIRVKIRDVKQFNGYRWIAMK' A
#
# COMPACT_ATOMS: atom_id res chain seq x y z
N MET A 1 -11.88 -11.80 6.23
CA MET A 1 -10.58 -11.44 5.61
C MET A 1 -10.47 -9.93 5.57
N GLN A 2 -9.39 -9.33 6.10
CA GLN A 2 -9.12 -7.92 5.85
C GLN A 2 -8.65 -7.77 4.40
N SER A 3 -9.02 -6.66 3.77
CA SER A 3 -8.58 -6.35 2.41
C SER A 3 -8.24 -4.87 2.35
N PHE A 4 -7.23 -4.55 1.57
CA PHE A 4 -6.69 -3.21 1.43
C PHE A 4 -6.72 -2.83 -0.04
N ARG A 5 -6.99 -1.56 -0.33
CA ARG A 5 -6.88 -1.03 -1.67
C ARG A 5 -6.22 0.34 -1.69
N ILE A 6 -5.56 0.60 -2.79
CA ILE A 6 -4.88 1.86 -3.10
C ILE A 6 -5.41 2.31 -4.45
N GLU A 7 -6.07 3.46 -4.46
CA GLU A 7 -6.66 4.07 -5.66
C GLU A 7 -5.54 4.48 -6.64
N PRO A 8 -5.84 4.58 -7.95
CA PRO A 8 -4.91 5.17 -8.90
C PRO A 8 -4.62 6.64 -8.56
N GLY A 9 -3.45 7.12 -8.97
CA GLY A 9 -3.00 8.49 -8.76
C GLY A 9 -2.40 8.76 -7.37
N VAL A 10 -2.39 7.77 -6.47
CA VAL A 10 -1.81 7.91 -5.12
C VAL A 10 -0.28 7.96 -5.19
N PRO A 11 0.36 9.00 -4.62
CA PRO A 11 1.81 9.05 -4.49
C PRO A 11 2.30 8.07 -3.42
N CYS A 12 3.35 7.32 -3.75
CA CYS A 12 3.91 6.28 -2.90
C CYS A 12 5.39 6.08 -3.19
N GLU A 13 6.01 5.16 -2.45
CA GLU A 13 7.38 4.74 -2.69
C GLU A 13 7.39 3.25 -3.06
N ILE A 14 8.26 2.84 -3.97
CA ILE A 14 8.48 1.43 -4.30
C ILE A 14 9.94 1.05 -4.14
N CYS A 15 10.19 -0.21 -3.79
CA CYS A 15 11.53 -0.79 -3.81
C CYS A 15 11.46 -2.27 -4.20
N LYS A 16 12.60 -2.86 -4.60
CA LYS A 16 12.67 -4.30 -4.77
C LYS A 16 12.69 -4.96 -3.39
N GLN A 17 12.02 -6.10 -3.25
CA GLN A 17 11.95 -6.82 -1.97
C GLN A 17 13.34 -7.16 -1.39
N ASN A 18 14.30 -7.47 -2.27
CA ASN A 18 15.68 -7.81 -1.91
C ASN A 18 16.60 -6.59 -1.77
N ASP A 19 16.09 -5.38 -2.05
CA ASP A 19 16.83 -4.13 -1.97
C ASP A 19 15.94 -3.06 -1.31
N ARG A 20 15.71 -3.24 -0.02
CA ARG A 20 14.82 -2.38 0.78
C ARG A 20 15.45 -1.04 1.16
N GLN A 21 16.71 -0.80 0.77
CA GLN A 21 17.41 0.46 1.04
C GLN A 21 17.07 1.51 -0.03
N HIS A 22 16.80 1.08 -1.27
CA HIS A 22 16.54 1.98 -2.39
C HIS A 22 15.03 2.14 -2.66
N TRP A 23 14.39 3.01 -1.89
CA TRP A 23 13.02 3.46 -2.16
C TRP A 23 13.01 4.53 -3.25
N ARG A 24 12.10 4.40 -4.20
CA ARG A 24 11.92 5.35 -5.31
C ARG A 24 10.51 5.89 -5.30
N PRO A 25 10.32 7.19 -5.59
CA PRO A 25 8.99 7.75 -5.74
C PRO A 25 8.26 7.07 -6.89
N TYR A 26 6.98 6.80 -6.69
CA TYR A 26 6.10 6.18 -7.66
C TYR A 26 4.69 6.72 -7.48
N GLN A 27 3.93 6.75 -8.57
CA GLN A 27 2.52 7.06 -8.54
C GLN A 27 1.76 5.84 -9.06
N THR A 28 0.82 5.37 -8.25
CA THR A 28 -0.03 4.24 -8.65
C THR A 28 -0.78 4.57 -9.94
N THR A 29 -0.72 3.69 -10.92
CA THR A 29 -1.38 3.90 -12.23
C THR A 29 -2.73 3.22 -12.34
N LYS A 30 -3.02 2.28 -11.44
CA LYS A 30 -4.24 1.49 -11.40
C LYS A 30 -4.68 1.24 -9.96
N LEU A 31 -5.91 0.78 -9.80
CA LEU A 31 -6.38 0.25 -8.53
C LEU A 31 -5.54 -0.97 -8.14
N ASN A 32 -4.95 -0.93 -6.95
CA ASN A 32 -4.20 -2.06 -6.41
C ASN A 32 -4.92 -2.61 -5.17
N CYS A 33 -5.13 -3.91 -5.12
CA CYS A 33 -5.77 -4.61 -4.01
C CYS A 33 -4.78 -5.56 -3.34
N PHE A 34 -4.81 -5.61 -2.01
CA PHE A 34 -3.90 -6.41 -1.19
C PHE A 34 -4.68 -7.12 -0.09
N SER A 35 -4.29 -8.34 0.23
CA SER A 35 -4.86 -9.10 1.35
C SER A 35 -4.27 -8.65 2.69
N GLU A 36 -2.96 -8.39 2.74
CA GLU A 36 -2.26 -8.10 3.98
C GLU A 36 -1.05 -7.16 3.78
N PRO A 37 -0.81 -6.22 4.70
CA PRO A 37 0.41 -5.42 4.70
C PRO A 37 1.61 -6.22 5.23
N VAL A 38 2.77 -6.01 4.60
CA VAL A 38 4.06 -6.53 5.05
C VAL A 38 4.54 -5.81 6.30
N SER A 39 4.23 -4.51 6.41
CA SER A 39 4.52 -3.71 7.59
C SER A 39 3.56 -2.54 7.69
N ARG A 40 3.32 -2.09 8.93
CA ARG A 40 2.48 -0.93 9.24
C ARG A 40 3.20 -0.06 10.27
N SER A 41 3.26 1.23 9.98
CA SER A 41 3.67 2.27 10.92
C SER A 41 2.51 3.24 11.16
N ARG A 42 2.72 4.24 12.02
CA ARG A 42 1.73 5.31 12.25
C ARG A 42 1.48 6.17 11.01
N ILE A 43 2.43 6.23 10.07
CA ILE A 43 2.39 7.14 8.92
C ILE A 43 2.22 6.41 7.59
N SER A 44 2.62 5.14 7.50
CA SER A 44 2.68 4.40 6.25
C SER A 44 2.39 2.92 6.41
N VAL A 45 1.98 2.31 5.31
CA VAL A 45 1.71 0.89 5.18
C VAL A 45 2.49 0.38 3.98
N THR A 46 3.16 -0.76 4.14
CA THR A 46 3.91 -1.40 3.06
C THR A 46 3.20 -2.67 2.61
N PHE A 47 2.96 -2.79 1.31
CA PHE A 47 2.37 -3.97 0.68
C PHE A 47 3.37 -4.67 -0.23
N ARG A 48 3.17 -5.98 -0.43
CA ARG A 48 3.96 -6.77 -1.37
C ARG A 48 3.20 -6.94 -2.68
N SER A 49 3.89 -6.69 -3.79
CA SER A 49 3.41 -6.98 -5.14
C SER A 49 4.50 -7.75 -5.89
N GLY A 50 4.45 -9.09 -5.77
CA GLY A 50 5.49 -9.98 -6.32
C GLY A 50 6.88 -9.68 -5.74
N ARG A 51 7.81 -9.24 -6.59
CA ARG A 51 9.19 -8.86 -6.25
C ARG A 51 9.33 -7.41 -5.77
N TRP A 52 8.24 -6.65 -5.73
CA TRP A 52 8.22 -5.26 -5.33
C TRP A 52 7.53 -5.08 -3.98
N LEU A 53 7.98 -4.07 -3.24
CA LEU A 53 7.28 -3.52 -2.09
C LEU A 53 6.78 -2.14 -2.45
N ILE A 54 5.58 -1.81 -1.98
CA ILE A 54 4.92 -0.53 -2.21
C ILE A 54 4.60 0.05 -0.83
N ARG A 55 5.19 1.19 -0.50
CA ARG A 55 4.95 1.92 0.76
C ARG A 55 4.09 3.14 0.47
N VAL A 56 2.95 3.20 1.14
CA VAL A 56 1.93 4.24 0.92
C VAL A 56 1.59 4.89 2.26
N LYS A 57 1.26 6.18 2.26
CA LYS A 57 0.80 6.85 3.48
C LYS A 57 -0.52 6.23 3.95
N ILE A 58 -0.68 6.06 5.25
CA ILE A 58 -1.82 5.34 5.82
C ILE A 58 -3.17 5.96 5.40
N ARG A 59 -3.25 7.30 5.36
CA ARG A 59 -4.44 8.06 4.94
C ARG A 59 -4.89 7.79 3.50
N ASP A 60 -3.96 7.36 2.64
CA ASP A 60 -4.20 7.12 1.22
C ASP A 60 -4.55 5.63 0.95
N VAL A 61 -4.60 4.81 2.00
CA VAL A 61 -4.99 3.40 1.94
C VAL A 61 -6.41 3.24 2.45
N LYS A 62 -7.23 2.47 1.72
CA LYS A 62 -8.57 2.08 2.17
C LYS A 62 -8.57 0.62 2.63
N GLN A 63 -9.20 0.33 3.76
CA GLN A 63 -9.42 -1.00 4.30
C GLN A 63 -10.90 -1.40 4.15
N PHE A 64 -11.17 -2.66 3.84
CA PHE A 64 -12.52 -3.20 3.81
C PHE A 64 -12.95 -3.62 5.22
N ASN A 65 -14.07 -3.07 5.70
CA ASN A 65 -14.59 -3.34 7.04
C ASN A 65 -15.67 -4.45 7.10
N GLY A 66 -15.95 -5.13 5.99
CA GLY A 66 -17.03 -6.11 5.85
C GLY A 66 -18.23 -5.61 5.05
N TYR A 67 -18.44 -4.30 4.97
CA TYR A 67 -19.56 -3.68 4.23
C TYR A 67 -19.08 -2.67 3.18
N ARG A 68 -18.08 -1.86 3.53
CA ARG A 68 -17.56 -0.79 2.69
C ARG A 68 -16.05 -0.61 2.87
N TRP A 69 -15.48 0.11 1.92
CA TRP A 69 -14.11 0.59 2.01
C TRP A 69 -14.04 1.87 2.83
N ILE A 70 -13.20 1.89 3.85
CA ILE A 70 -12.96 3.03 4.73
C ILE A 70 -11.50 3.43 4.69
N ALA A 71 -11.19 4.73 4.80
CA ALA A 71 -9.81 5.18 4.92
C ALA A 71 -9.18 4.61 6.20
N MET A 72 -7.93 4.17 6.12
CA MET A 72 -7.19 3.74 7.30
C MET A 72 -6.85 4.96 8.17
N LYS A 73 -7.16 4.85 9.45
CA LYS A 73 -6.74 5.78 10.50
C LYS A 73 -5.42 5.32 11.12
#